data_AF-A0A1X7GL07-F1
#
_entry.id   AF-A0A1X7GL07-F1
#
_cell.length_a   1.000
_cell.length_b   1.000
_cell.length_c   1.000
_cell.angle_alpha   90.00
_cell.angle_beta   90.00
_cell.angle_gamma   90.00
#
_symmetry.space_group_name_H-M   'P 1'
#
loop_
_entity.id
_entity.type
_entity.pdbx_description
1 polymer ?
#
loop_
_entity_poly.entity_id
_entity_poly.type
_entity_poly.pdbx_seq_one_letter_code
_entity_poly.pdbx_strand_id
1 'polypeptide(L)'
;MTGRTAQDRRMVQLPPELQAGKARSKSLIRAAGGQEAAAEVTGKSQARMSSCGVPNTADFLSIADVRSLEAVTHGTAGHPLVTRWLASEAGYALVRLPGAGQPETAWSQRAAKLLREGGDIISGIGAALENDNDVCGKEAAALLNEADELVAIAVEIQSALKARARGTD
;
A
#
# COMPACT_ATOMS: atom_id res chain seq x y z
N MET A 1 -8.49 -15.16 -47.37
CA MET A 1 -8.66 -14.14 -46.31
C MET A 1 -9.70 -14.65 -45.33
N THR A 2 -9.25 -15.38 -44.30
CA THR A 2 -10.13 -16.04 -43.32
C THR A 2 -10.08 -15.21 -42.05
N GLY A 3 -11.21 -14.62 -41.69
CA GLY A 3 -11.33 -13.69 -40.56
C GLY A 3 -10.97 -14.36 -39.23
N ARG A 4 -9.99 -13.78 -38.53
CA ARG A 4 -9.79 -14.03 -37.09
C ARG A 4 -10.99 -13.44 -36.35
N THR A 5 -11.84 -14.29 -35.81
CA THR A 5 -12.82 -13.94 -34.79
C THR A 5 -12.10 -13.48 -33.51
N ALA A 6 -12.71 -12.56 -32.76
CA ALA A 6 -12.20 -11.98 -31.50
C ALA A 6 -11.92 -13.02 -30.38
N GLN A 7 -12.18 -14.30 -30.65
CA GLN A 7 -12.13 -15.44 -29.75
C GLN A 7 -10.74 -16.12 -29.69
N ASP A 8 -9.78 -15.69 -30.52
CA ASP A 8 -8.36 -16.12 -30.51
C ASP A 8 -7.45 -15.20 -29.64
N ARG A 9 -8.02 -14.47 -28.67
CA ARG A 9 -7.25 -13.91 -27.54
C ARG A 9 -7.00 -15.04 -26.54
N ARG A 10 -6.05 -15.89 -26.93
CA ARG A 10 -5.58 -17.11 -26.25
C ARG A 10 -5.48 -16.92 -24.74
N MET A 11 -5.90 -17.95 -24.00
CA MET A 11 -5.50 -18.16 -22.61
C MET A 11 -3.98 -18.06 -22.54
N VAL A 12 -3.47 -16.95 -22.00
CA VAL A 12 -2.05 -16.76 -21.75
C VAL A 12 -1.84 -17.13 -20.29
N GLN A 13 -1.10 -18.20 -20.01
CA GLN A 13 -0.63 -18.44 -18.66
C GLN A 13 0.42 -17.36 -18.36
N LEU A 14 0.05 -16.40 -17.52
CA LEU A 14 0.96 -15.34 -17.13
C LEU A 14 2.12 -15.88 -16.27
N PRO A 15 3.32 -15.31 -16.37
CA PRO A 15 4.38 -15.53 -15.39
C PRO A 15 3.91 -15.30 -13.94
N PRO A 16 4.47 -16.01 -12.94
CA PRO A 16 4.04 -15.91 -11.54
C PRO A 16 3.95 -14.47 -10.99
N GLU A 17 4.90 -13.62 -11.34
CA GLU A 17 4.95 -12.22 -10.94
C GLU A 17 3.74 -11.42 -11.45
N LEU A 18 3.31 -11.69 -12.68
CA LEU A 18 2.13 -11.05 -13.27
C LEU A 18 0.82 -11.63 -12.71
N GLN A 19 0.81 -12.88 -12.27
CA GLN A 19 -0.33 -13.47 -11.56
C GLN A 19 -0.56 -12.81 -10.18
N ALA A 20 0.51 -12.45 -9.47
CA ALA A 20 0.42 -11.69 -8.22
C ALA A 20 -0.27 -10.33 -8.44
N GLY A 21 0.10 -9.63 -9.51
CA GLY A 21 -0.56 -8.38 -9.91
C GLY A 21 -2.06 -8.55 -10.22
N LYS A 22 -2.46 -9.68 -10.82
CA LYS A 22 -3.87 -10.03 -11.06
C LYS A 22 -4.63 -10.27 -9.76
N ALA A 23 -4.04 -10.98 -8.81
CA ALA A 23 -4.65 -11.21 -7.50
C ALA A 23 -4.88 -9.88 -6.75
N ARG A 24 -3.93 -8.95 -6.84
CA ARG A 24 -4.07 -7.59 -6.26
C ARG A 24 -5.12 -6.76 -6.99
N SER A 25 -5.18 -6.82 -8.31
CA SER A 25 -6.24 -6.18 -9.10
C SER A 25 -7.63 -6.70 -8.71
N LYS A 26 -7.78 -8.03 -8.55
CA LYS A 26 -9.02 -8.66 -8.08
C LYS A 26 -9.41 -8.19 -6.67
N SER A 27 -8.42 -8.07 -5.77
CA SER A 27 -8.64 -7.59 -4.41
C SER A 27 -9.10 -6.14 -4.39
N LEU A 28 -8.50 -5.28 -5.22
CA LEU A 28 -8.90 -3.88 -5.36
C LEU A 28 -10.32 -3.73 -5.92
N ILE A 29 -10.66 -4.50 -6.98
CA ILE A 29 -12.03 -4.53 -7.53
C ILE A 29 -13.04 -4.97 -6.47
N ARG A 30 -12.70 -5.99 -5.66
CA ARG A 30 -13.55 -6.43 -4.56
C ARG A 30 -13.70 -5.36 -3.48
N ALA A 31 -12.62 -4.69 -3.10
CA ALA A 31 -12.65 -3.60 -2.13
C ALA A 31 -13.52 -2.43 -2.62
N ALA A 32 -13.57 -2.19 -3.93
CA ALA A 32 -14.41 -1.17 -4.55
C ALA A 32 -15.91 -1.56 -4.64
N GLY A 33 -16.33 -2.69 -4.08
CA GLY A 33 -17.73 -3.15 -4.14
C GLY A 33 -18.02 -4.17 -5.24
N GLY A 34 -17.00 -4.69 -5.92
CA GLY A 34 -17.15 -5.70 -6.98
C GLY A 34 -17.07 -5.10 -8.39
N GLN A 35 -17.31 -5.96 -9.40
CA GLN A 35 -17.06 -5.63 -10.80
C GLN A 35 -17.99 -4.54 -11.34
N GLU A 36 -19.24 -4.48 -10.86
CA GLU A 36 -20.23 -3.47 -11.24
C GLU A 36 -19.85 -2.08 -10.72
N ALA A 37 -19.60 -1.95 -9.42
CA ALA A 37 -19.15 -0.69 -8.82
C ALA A 37 -17.80 -0.23 -9.41
N ALA A 38 -16.86 -1.17 -9.62
CA ALA A 38 -15.58 -0.85 -10.24
C ALA A 38 -15.74 -0.37 -11.70
N ALA A 39 -16.70 -0.94 -12.44
CA ALA A 39 -17.02 -0.52 -13.81
C ALA A 39 -17.57 0.91 -13.85
N GLU A 40 -18.45 1.27 -12.91
CA GLU A 40 -18.99 2.62 -12.76
C GLU A 40 -17.87 3.64 -12.43
N VAL A 41 -17.02 3.33 -11.46
CA VAL A 41 -15.90 4.21 -11.03
C VAL A 41 -14.86 4.43 -12.15
N THR A 42 -14.62 3.41 -12.98
CA THR A 42 -13.61 3.48 -14.05
C THR A 42 -14.18 3.87 -15.42
N GLY A 43 -15.51 3.89 -15.57
CA GLY A 43 -16.20 4.08 -16.85
C GLY A 43 -15.91 2.94 -17.84
N LYS A 44 -15.68 1.70 -17.36
CA LYS A 44 -15.37 0.52 -18.18
C LYS A 44 -16.49 -0.51 -18.08
N SER A 45 -16.44 -1.57 -18.89
CA SER A 45 -17.40 -2.66 -18.79
C SER A 45 -17.10 -3.59 -17.61
N GLN A 46 -18.14 -4.22 -17.05
CA GLN A 46 -17.98 -5.24 -16.00
C GLN A 46 -17.11 -6.42 -16.48
N ALA A 47 -17.28 -6.83 -17.74
CA ALA A 47 -16.45 -7.86 -18.37
C ALA A 47 -14.96 -7.49 -18.37
N ARG A 48 -14.63 -6.21 -18.62
CA ARG A 48 -13.26 -5.73 -18.53
C ARG A 48 -12.72 -5.83 -17.10
N MET A 49 -13.50 -5.41 -16.10
CA MET A 49 -13.10 -5.52 -14.69
C MET A 49 -12.88 -6.98 -14.29
N SER A 50 -13.77 -7.89 -14.72
CA SER A 50 -13.62 -9.33 -14.51
C SER A 50 -12.30 -9.85 -15.08
N SER A 51 -12.02 -9.59 -16.36
CA SER A 51 -10.78 -10.02 -17.01
C SER A 51 -9.52 -9.54 -16.29
N CYS A 52 -9.53 -8.32 -15.74
CA CYS A 52 -8.39 -7.75 -15.01
C CYS A 52 -8.03 -8.51 -13.71
N GLY A 53 -8.95 -9.30 -13.15
CA GLY A 53 -8.71 -10.11 -11.95
C GLY A 53 -8.35 -11.57 -12.22
N VAL A 54 -8.32 -12.00 -13.48
CA VAL A 54 -8.13 -13.41 -13.86
C VAL A 54 -6.71 -13.64 -14.41
N PRO A 55 -6.00 -14.71 -13.99
CA PRO A 55 -4.61 -14.95 -14.34
C PRO A 55 -4.37 -15.45 -15.78
N ASN A 56 -5.42 -15.86 -16.50
CA ASN A 56 -5.30 -16.42 -17.87
C ASN A 56 -5.62 -15.39 -18.98
N THR A 57 -5.71 -14.10 -18.64
CA THR A 57 -5.97 -13.02 -19.61
C THR A 57 -4.81 -12.02 -19.61
N ALA A 58 -4.57 -11.38 -20.75
CA ALA A 58 -3.56 -10.30 -20.85
C ALA A 58 -4.09 -8.92 -20.37
N ASP A 59 -5.31 -8.87 -19.83
CA ASP A 59 -5.96 -7.61 -19.46
C ASP A 59 -5.54 -7.16 -18.06
N PHE A 60 -4.98 -5.97 -17.91
CA PHE A 60 -4.64 -5.38 -16.61
C PHE A 60 -5.41 -4.08 -16.38
N LEU A 61 -5.52 -3.68 -15.12
CA LEU A 61 -5.93 -2.33 -14.75
C LEU A 61 -4.87 -1.35 -15.25
N SER A 62 -5.29 -0.26 -15.89
CA SER A 62 -4.39 0.84 -16.18
C SER A 62 -4.06 1.62 -14.90
N ILE A 63 -3.02 2.45 -14.94
CA ILE A 63 -2.68 3.37 -13.84
C ILE A 63 -3.89 4.26 -13.49
N ALA A 64 -4.66 4.69 -14.49
CA ALA A 64 -5.86 5.49 -14.27
C ALA A 64 -6.95 4.70 -13.53
N ASP A 65 -7.16 3.43 -13.88
CA ASP A 65 -8.13 2.57 -13.20
C ASP A 65 -7.72 2.32 -11.74
N VAL A 66 -6.43 2.01 -11.50
CA VAL A 66 -5.90 1.82 -10.14
C VAL A 66 -6.11 3.07 -9.31
N ARG A 67 -5.74 4.25 -9.83
CA ARG A 67 -5.90 5.53 -9.12
C ARG A 67 -7.36 5.78 -8.75
N SER A 68 -8.29 5.58 -9.68
CA SER A 68 -9.73 5.80 -9.42
C SER A 68 -10.29 4.82 -8.39
N LEU A 69 -9.95 3.54 -8.49
CA LEU A 69 -10.41 2.52 -7.55
C LEU A 69 -9.78 2.69 -6.16
N GLU A 70 -8.50 3.04 -6.08
CA GLU A 70 -7.86 3.30 -4.79
C GLU A 70 -8.48 4.54 -4.11
N ALA A 71 -8.83 5.59 -4.87
CA ALA A 71 -9.47 6.78 -4.32
C ALA A 71 -10.81 6.50 -3.61
N VAL A 72 -11.57 5.49 -4.05
CA VAL A 72 -12.87 5.13 -3.46
C VAL A 72 -12.82 3.99 -2.46
N THR A 73 -11.64 3.38 -2.24
CA THR A 73 -11.44 2.26 -1.30
C THR A 73 -10.70 2.67 -0.03
N HIS A 74 -10.70 3.97 0.28
CA HIS A 74 -10.11 4.48 1.52
C HIS A 74 -10.72 3.80 2.75
N GLY A 75 -9.88 3.52 3.76
CA GLY A 75 -10.32 2.85 5.00
C GLY A 75 -10.48 1.33 4.89
N THR A 76 -10.34 0.74 3.70
CA THR A 76 -10.29 -0.73 3.58
C THR A 76 -8.93 -1.28 4.03
N ALA A 77 -8.94 -2.50 4.56
CA ALA A 77 -7.71 -3.17 5.01
C ALA A 77 -6.69 -3.28 3.87
N GLY A 78 -5.46 -2.86 4.13
CA GLY A 78 -4.36 -2.92 3.14
C GLY A 78 -4.39 -1.80 2.09
N HIS A 79 -5.34 -0.85 2.15
CA HIS A 79 -5.35 0.31 1.26
C HIS A 79 -4.05 1.15 1.39
N PRO A 80 -3.49 1.66 0.27
CA PRO A 80 -3.85 1.37 -1.12
C PRO A 80 -3.29 0.01 -1.58
N LEU A 81 -4.14 -0.86 -2.13
CA LEU A 81 -3.84 -2.28 -2.34
C LEU A 81 -2.81 -2.56 -3.44
N VAL A 82 -2.98 -1.95 -4.62
CA VAL A 82 -2.08 -2.18 -5.76
C VAL A 82 -0.83 -1.35 -5.61
N THR A 83 -0.95 -0.10 -5.18
CA THR A 83 0.21 0.79 -4.96
C THR A 83 1.15 0.24 -3.88
N ARG A 84 0.62 -0.31 -2.78
CA ARG A 84 1.46 -0.96 -1.74
C ARG A 84 2.15 -2.21 -2.28
N TRP A 85 1.45 -3.01 -3.09
CA TRP A 85 2.08 -4.17 -3.73
C TRP A 85 3.21 -3.76 -4.67
N LEU A 86 2.98 -2.78 -5.55
CA LEU A 86 4.01 -2.27 -6.46
C LEU A 86 5.22 -1.71 -5.71
N ALA A 87 4.99 -0.98 -4.61
CA ALA A 87 6.08 -0.51 -3.75
C ALA A 87 6.88 -1.69 -3.18
N SER A 88 6.21 -2.70 -2.64
CA SER A 88 6.85 -3.89 -2.07
C SER A 88 7.67 -4.67 -3.09
N GLU A 89 7.15 -4.89 -4.31
CA GLU A 89 7.88 -5.58 -5.39
C GLU A 89 9.15 -4.82 -5.79
N ALA A 90 9.12 -3.49 -5.68
CA ALA A 90 10.25 -2.62 -5.96
C ALA A 90 11.22 -2.44 -4.75
N GLY A 91 10.98 -3.12 -3.63
CA GLY A 91 11.81 -3.01 -2.43
C GLY A 91 11.56 -1.74 -1.60
N TYR A 92 10.41 -1.09 -1.79
CA TYR A 92 10.00 0.10 -1.05
C TYR A 92 8.87 -0.21 -0.06
N ALA A 93 8.89 0.46 1.08
CA ALA A 93 7.75 0.53 1.99
C ALA A 93 6.88 1.75 1.66
N LEU A 94 5.56 1.57 1.64
CA LEU A 94 4.62 2.67 1.47
C LEU A 94 4.15 3.18 2.83
N VAL A 95 4.53 4.42 3.15
CA VAL A 95 4.14 5.12 4.39
C VAL A 95 3.17 6.24 4.04
N ARG A 96 2.11 6.38 4.86
CA ARG A 96 1.14 7.46 4.70
C ARG A 96 1.76 8.79 5.10
N LEU A 97 1.62 9.81 4.24
CA LEU A 97 2.02 11.16 4.59
C LEU A 97 1.04 11.79 5.59
N PRO A 98 1.47 12.73 6.44
CA PRO A 98 0.58 13.51 7.29
C PRO A 98 -0.51 14.19 6.45
N GLY A 99 -1.74 14.22 6.98
CA GLY A 99 -2.85 14.90 6.32
C GLY A 99 -2.59 16.40 6.20
N ALA A 100 -2.98 17.00 5.08
CA ALA A 100 -3.01 18.46 4.95
C ALA A 100 -3.94 19.03 6.03
N GLY A 101 -3.47 20.02 6.79
CA GLY A 101 -4.24 20.67 7.85
C GLY A 101 -4.08 20.08 9.25
N GLN A 102 -3.12 19.17 9.48
CA GLN A 102 -2.73 18.86 10.86
C GLN A 102 -2.16 20.12 11.53
N PRO A 103 -2.58 20.44 12.78
CA PRO A 103 -2.07 21.59 13.49
C PRO A 103 -0.56 21.50 13.63
N GLU A 104 0.11 22.66 13.52
CA GLU A 104 1.57 22.72 13.69
C GLU A 104 1.96 22.18 15.06
N THR A 105 2.61 21.01 15.06
CA THR A 105 3.21 20.45 16.25
C THR A 105 4.57 21.12 16.47
N ALA A 106 4.78 21.67 17.66
CA ALA A 106 6.06 22.28 18.04
C ALA A 106 7.23 21.29 17.87
N TRP A 107 8.39 21.78 17.43
CA TRP A 107 9.57 20.94 17.20
C TRP A 107 9.98 20.12 18.42
N SER A 108 9.86 20.69 19.62
CA SER A 108 10.14 19.99 20.87
C SER A 108 9.23 18.78 21.10
N GLN A 109 7.94 18.89 20.75
CA GLN A 109 6.99 17.79 20.87
C GLN A 109 7.28 16.69 19.84
N ARG A 110 7.66 17.05 18.61
CA ARG A 110 8.08 16.08 17.58
C ARG A 110 9.30 15.29 18.03
N ALA A 111 10.32 15.98 18.55
CA ALA A 111 11.52 15.35 19.09
C ALA A 111 11.21 14.43 20.27
N ALA A 112 10.36 14.87 21.21
CA ALA A 112 9.95 14.06 22.36
C ALA A 112 9.22 12.78 21.94
N LYS A 113 8.29 12.86 20.98
CA LYS A 113 7.59 11.68 20.43
C LYS A 113 8.57 10.70 19.77
N LEU A 114 9.47 11.21 18.93
CA LEU A 114 10.48 10.39 18.26
C LEU A 114 11.36 9.63 19.28
N LEU A 115 11.81 10.32 20.33
CA LEU A 115 12.62 9.73 21.39
C LEU A 115 11.86 8.67 22.17
N ARG A 116 10.58 8.92 22.47
CA ARG A 116 9.73 7.96 23.20
C ARG A 116 9.54 6.68 22.40
N GLU A 117 9.01 6.76 21.18
CA GLU A 117 8.74 5.54 20.38
C GLU A 117 10.04 4.80 20.04
N GLY A 118 11.13 5.54 19.77
CA GLY A 118 12.45 4.93 19.59
C GLY A 118 12.95 4.20 20.83
N GLY A 119 12.73 4.77 22.02
CA GLY A 119 13.10 4.17 23.30
C GLY A 119 12.28 2.91 23.60
N ASP A 120 10.99 2.91 23.28
CA ASP A 120 10.08 1.77 23.51
C ASP A 120 10.50 0.57 22.65
N ILE A 121 10.84 0.78 21.36
CA ILE A 121 11.36 -0.27 20.48
C ILE A 121 12.70 -0.81 21.00
N ILE A 122 13.65 0.08 21.34
CA ILE A 122 14.97 -0.34 21.85
C ILE A 122 14.82 -1.17 23.12
N SER A 123 13.95 -0.75 24.03
CA SER A 123 13.67 -1.47 25.28
C SER A 123 13.03 -2.83 25.02
N GLY A 124 12.07 -2.89 24.09
CA GLY A 124 11.42 -4.13 23.69
C GLY A 124 12.36 -5.13 23.03
N ILE A 125 13.26 -4.66 22.16
CA ILE A 125 14.33 -5.50 21.59
C ILE A 125 15.26 -5.98 22.70
N GLY A 126 15.67 -5.10 23.62
CA GLY A 126 16.50 -5.48 24.76
C GLY A 126 15.89 -6.62 25.57
N ALA A 127 14.60 -6.52 25.89
CA ALA A 127 13.88 -7.53 26.65
C ALA A 127 13.76 -8.88 25.90
N ALA A 128 13.61 -8.86 24.57
CA ALA A 128 13.61 -10.09 23.76
C ALA A 128 14.98 -10.78 23.82
N LEU A 129 16.06 -10.00 23.63
CA LEU A 129 17.43 -10.51 23.60
C LEU A 129 17.90 -11.08 24.94
N GLU A 130 17.32 -10.67 26.07
CA GLU A 130 17.67 -11.22 27.40
C GLU A 130 17.39 -12.72 27.52
N ASN A 131 16.44 -13.26 26.76
CA ASN A 131 16.01 -14.65 26.88
C ASN A 131 16.91 -15.61 26.09
N ASP A 132 17.07 -15.36 24.79
CA ASP A 132 17.77 -16.24 23.85
C ASP A 132 18.67 -15.50 22.85
N ASN A 133 18.90 -14.20 23.06
CA ASN A 133 19.66 -13.34 22.16
C ASN A 133 19.14 -13.36 20.71
N ASP A 134 17.83 -13.57 20.54
CA ASP A 134 17.10 -13.45 19.27
C ASP A 134 15.81 -12.62 19.49
N VAL A 135 15.15 -12.24 18.40
CA VAL A 135 13.81 -11.67 18.43
C VAL A 135 12.88 -12.62 17.70
N CYS A 136 12.12 -13.41 18.44
CA CYS A 136 11.25 -14.41 17.84
C CYS A 136 10.05 -13.74 17.14
N GLY A 137 9.32 -14.51 16.33
CA GLY A 137 8.18 -13.98 15.58
C GLY A 137 7.08 -13.35 16.44
N LYS A 138 6.88 -13.82 17.68
CA LYS A 138 5.90 -13.26 18.61
C LYS A 138 6.35 -11.90 19.16
N GLU A 139 7.63 -11.77 19.49
CA GLU A 139 8.21 -10.52 20.00
C GLU A 139 8.27 -9.47 18.89
N ALA A 140 8.71 -9.88 17.68
CA ALA A 140 8.66 -9.02 16.51
C ALA A 140 7.24 -8.52 16.25
N ALA A 141 6.23 -9.42 16.27
CA ALA A 141 4.84 -9.03 16.06
C ALA A 141 4.31 -8.06 17.13
N ALA A 142 4.80 -8.16 18.37
CA ALA A 142 4.44 -7.24 19.43
C ALA A 142 5.02 -5.83 19.19
N LEU A 143 6.23 -5.74 18.63
CA LEU A 143 6.97 -4.48 18.38
C LEU A 143 6.62 -3.79 17.06
N LEU A 144 5.86 -4.45 16.17
CA LEU A 144 5.53 -3.92 14.85
C LEU A 144 4.71 -2.62 14.94
N ASN A 145 3.82 -2.50 15.92
CA ASN A 145 3.00 -1.30 16.06
C ASN A 145 3.86 -0.10 16.43
N GLU A 146 4.77 -0.25 17.39
CA GLU A 146 5.71 0.80 17.81
C GLU A 146 6.64 1.18 16.65
N ALA A 147 7.10 0.19 15.87
CA ALA A 147 7.89 0.45 14.67
C ALA A 147 7.12 1.26 13.61
N ASP A 148 5.86 0.90 13.35
CA ASP A 148 5.00 1.63 12.42
C ASP A 148 4.71 3.06 12.91
N GLU A 149 4.52 3.26 14.22
CA GLU A 149 4.35 4.57 14.84
C GLU A 149 5.61 5.43 14.72
N LEU A 150 6.80 4.86 14.99
CA LEU A 150 8.08 5.54 14.84
C LEU A 150 8.29 5.99 13.38
N VAL A 151 7.99 5.12 12.42
CA VAL A 151 8.06 5.44 10.98
C VAL A 151 7.11 6.57 10.62
N ALA A 152 5.88 6.57 11.15
CA ALA A 152 4.92 7.63 10.92
C ALA A 152 5.43 8.99 11.47
N ILE A 153 5.98 9.01 12.68
CA ILE A 153 6.58 10.21 13.29
C ILE A 153 7.77 10.72 12.47
N ALA A 154 8.65 9.81 12.01
CA ALA A 154 9.80 10.18 11.20
C ALA A 154 9.36 10.82 9.86
N VAL A 155 8.32 10.29 9.21
CA VAL A 155 7.74 10.86 7.99
C VAL A 155 7.06 12.21 8.26
N GLU A 156 6.42 12.38 9.43
CA GLU A 156 5.85 13.65 9.87
C GLU A 156 6.93 14.74 10.01
N ILE A 157 8.03 14.42 10.70
CA ILE A 157 9.19 15.30 10.86
C ILE A 157 9.82 15.63 9.51
N GLN A 158 10.03 14.63 8.65
CA GLN A 158 10.60 14.84 7.32
C GLN A 158 9.71 15.78 6.48
N SER A 159 8.40 15.60 6.54
CA SER A 159 7.42 16.46 5.85
C SER A 159 7.52 17.91 6.34
N ALA A 160 7.58 18.12 7.66
CA ALA A 160 7.74 19.44 8.26
C ALA A 160 9.07 20.12 7.86
N LEU A 161 10.18 19.37 7.88
CA LEU A 161 11.49 19.87 7.43
C LEU A 161 11.48 20.26 5.96
N LYS A 162 10.84 19.47 5.09
CA LYS A 162 10.68 19.78 3.66
C LYS A 162 9.85 21.03 3.43
N ALA A 163 8.76 21.22 4.18
CA ALA A 163 7.93 22.43 4.11
C ALA A 163 8.73 23.68 4.49
N ARG A 164 9.43 23.63 5.64
CA ARG A 164 10.29 24.72 6.12
C ARG A 164 11.40 25.06 5.13
N ALA A 165 12.06 24.05 4.55
CA ALA A 165 13.13 24.24 3.56
C ALA A 165 12.65 24.87 2.25
N ARG A 166 11.38 24.70 1.88
CA ARG A 166 10.76 25.33 0.70
C ARG A 166 10.27 26.75 0.97
N GLY A 167 10.36 27.25 2.20
CA GLY A 167 9.85 28.57 2.58
C GLY A 167 8.33 28.67 2.50
N THR A 168 7.61 27.56 2.72
CA THR A 168 6.14 27.51 2.65
C THR A 168 5.50 27.63 4.04
N ASP A 169 6.13 28.37 4.95
CA ASP A 169 5.57 28.74 6.25
C ASP A 169 4.82 30.08 6.14
#